data_AF-A0A9D5EG95-F1
#
_entry.id   AF-A0A9D5EG95-F1
#
_cell.length_a   1.000
_cell.length_b   1.000
_cell.length_c   1.000
_cell.angle_alpha   90.00
_cell.angle_beta   90.00
_cell.angle_gamma   90.00
#
_symmetry.space_group_name_H-M   'P 1'
#
loop_
_entity.id
_entity.type
_entity.pdbx_description
1 polymer ?
#
loop_
_entity_poly.entity_id
_entity_poly.type
_entity_poly.pdbx_seq_one_letter_code
_entity_poly.pdbx_strand_id
1 'polypeptide(L)'
;TIDSAPGAYKLDISIGGKASFGFVSKYVKGKTVPTGNTEFQFKAAGLNFSSTAYDWLVVSGATKAQFRGTGTLNGAPGYSFRVTVVDGGKTGVDQFRIQIWSGTGPVYDNGSGTDDIDGSNNQDISSGQIVIHTK
;
A
#
# COMPACT_ATOMS: atom_id res chain seq x y z
N THR A 1 1.04 4.53 10.40
CA THR A 1 -0.41 4.74 10.19
C THR A 1 -0.62 5.92 9.27
N ILE A 2 -1.82 6.05 8.70
CA ILE A 2 -2.26 7.21 7.92
C ILE A 2 -3.60 7.70 8.47
N ASP A 3 -3.96 8.94 8.14
CA ASP A 3 -5.30 9.48 8.35
C ASP A 3 -6.09 9.39 7.04
N SER A 4 -6.85 8.31 6.86
CA SER A 4 -7.64 8.07 5.66
C SER A 4 -8.73 9.13 5.53
N ALA A 5 -8.71 9.89 4.44
CA ALA A 5 -9.75 10.88 4.16
C ALA A 5 -11.06 10.22 3.70
N PRO A 6 -12.22 10.89 3.91
CA PRO A 6 -13.44 10.57 3.18
C PRO A 6 -13.18 10.48 1.67
N GLY A 7 -13.84 9.52 1.02
CA GLY A 7 -13.64 9.20 -0.39
C GLY A 7 -12.51 8.23 -0.69
N ALA A 8 -11.64 7.91 0.28
CA ALA A 8 -10.63 6.86 0.09
C ALA A 8 -11.27 5.46 0.00
N TYR A 9 -12.24 5.18 0.88
CA TYR A 9 -13.10 4.01 0.78
C TYR A 9 -14.20 4.24 -0.27
N LYS A 10 -14.24 3.39 -1.29
CA LYS A 10 -15.08 3.64 -2.48
C LYS A 10 -16.52 3.17 -2.34
N LEU A 11 -16.78 2.26 -1.41
CA LEU A 11 -18.14 1.76 -1.15
C LEU A 11 -18.94 2.70 -0.23
N ASP A 12 -18.26 3.46 0.64
CA ASP A 12 -18.86 4.56 1.41
C ASP A 12 -17.87 5.73 1.51
N ILE A 13 -18.14 6.75 0.70
CA ILE A 13 -17.26 7.91 0.55
C ILE A 13 -17.33 8.88 1.73
N SER A 14 -18.27 8.70 2.67
CA SER A 14 -18.36 9.57 3.86
C SER A 14 -17.38 9.19 4.95
N ILE A 15 -16.84 7.97 4.91
CA ILE A 15 -16.02 7.42 5.99
C ILE A 15 -14.57 7.92 5.87
N GLY A 16 -14.12 8.61 6.91
CA GLY A 16 -12.72 8.92 7.17
C GLY A 16 -12.25 8.36 8.52
N GLY A 17 -10.95 8.41 8.75
CA GLY A 17 -10.36 8.08 10.05
C GLY A 17 -9.00 7.40 9.95
N LYS A 18 -8.45 7.02 11.10
CA LYS A 18 -7.13 6.41 11.17
C LYS A 18 -7.12 5.02 10.55
N ALA A 19 -6.14 4.75 9.69
CA ALA A 19 -5.82 3.42 9.17
C ALA A 19 -4.38 3.02 9.52
N SER A 20 -4.17 1.73 9.78
CA SER A 20 -2.85 1.16 10.03
C SER A 20 -2.42 0.27 8.89
N PHE A 21 -1.13 0.31 8.58
CA PHE A 21 -0.50 -0.53 7.57
C PHE A 21 0.76 -1.16 8.15
N GLY A 22 1.18 -2.27 7.57
CA GLY A 22 2.48 -2.87 7.83
C GLY A 22 2.89 -3.71 6.63
N PHE A 23 4.17 -3.68 6.24
CA PHE A 23 4.64 -4.50 5.14
C PHE A 23 6.11 -4.86 5.26
N VAL A 24 6.45 -5.99 4.63
CA VAL A 24 7.80 -6.34 4.16
C VAL A 24 7.61 -6.86 2.74
N SER A 25 8.43 -6.42 1.79
CA SER A 25 8.47 -6.97 0.44
C SER A 25 9.91 -7.02 -0.03
N LYS A 26 10.38 -8.18 -0.50
CA LYS A 26 11.77 -8.36 -0.92
C LYS A 26 11.93 -9.46 -1.97
N TYR A 27 12.92 -9.30 -2.85
CA TYR A 27 13.45 -10.43 -3.62
C TYR A 27 14.43 -11.22 -2.77
N VAL A 28 14.19 -12.53 -2.69
CA VAL A 28 15.18 -13.47 -2.14
C VAL A 28 16.17 -13.83 -3.25
N LYS A 29 17.45 -14.03 -2.90
CA LYS A 29 18.50 -14.39 -3.87
C LYS A 29 18.07 -15.58 -4.75
N GLY A 30 18.16 -15.40 -6.07
CA GLY A 30 17.77 -16.43 -7.04
C GLY A 30 16.26 -16.54 -7.30
N LYS A 31 15.42 -15.68 -6.71
CA LYS A 31 13.99 -15.63 -7.00
C LYS A 31 13.65 -14.45 -7.91
N THR A 32 12.71 -14.68 -8.82
CA THR A 32 12.19 -13.70 -9.77
C THR A 32 10.85 -13.09 -9.33
N VAL A 33 10.24 -13.66 -8.29
CA VAL A 33 9.00 -13.18 -7.66
C VAL A 33 9.33 -12.75 -6.23
N PRO A 34 8.84 -11.59 -5.75
CA PRO A 34 9.11 -11.17 -4.38
C PRO A 34 8.34 -12.01 -3.36
N THR A 35 8.77 -11.93 -2.11
CA THR A 35 8.04 -12.47 -0.97
C THR A 35 7.89 -11.40 0.09
N GLY A 36 6.91 -11.55 0.97
CA GLY A 36 6.57 -10.50 1.90
C GLY A 36 5.35 -10.80 2.75
N ASN A 37 5.00 -9.80 3.55
CA ASN A 37 3.69 -9.68 4.16
C ASN A 37 3.22 -8.25 3.98
N THR A 38 1.94 -8.01 3.72
CA THR A 38 1.33 -6.68 3.63
C THR A 38 -0.04 -6.72 4.25
N GLU A 39 -0.20 -5.90 5.27
CA GLU A 39 -1.41 -5.76 6.08
C GLU A 39 -1.90 -4.32 5.99
N PHE A 40 -3.21 -4.16 5.88
CA PHE A 40 -3.87 -2.87 5.94
C PHE A 40 -5.19 -2.98 6.69
N GLN A 41 -5.37 -2.16 7.73
CA GLN A 41 -6.57 -2.13 8.55
C GLN A 41 -7.15 -0.73 8.58
N PHE A 42 -8.40 -0.61 8.14
CA PHE A 42 -9.20 0.60 8.27
C PHE A 42 -10.47 0.28 9.05
N LYS A 43 -10.36 0.38 10.38
CA LYS A 43 -11.41 -0.06 11.32
C LYS A 43 -12.72 0.69 11.16
N ALA A 44 -12.67 1.98 10.80
CA ALA A 44 -13.86 2.80 10.62
C ALA A 44 -14.79 2.27 9.50
N ALA A 45 -14.24 1.59 8.49
CA ALA A 45 -14.99 0.94 7.42
C ALA A 45 -15.01 -0.60 7.55
N GLY A 46 -14.52 -1.16 8.67
CA GLY A 46 -14.43 -2.61 8.87
C GLY A 46 -13.54 -3.32 7.85
N LEU A 47 -12.52 -2.67 7.31
CA LEU A 47 -11.60 -3.27 6.34
C LEU A 47 -10.38 -3.88 7.03
N ASN A 48 -10.10 -5.13 6.71
CA ASN A 48 -8.88 -5.85 7.07
C ASN A 48 -8.34 -6.57 5.84
N PHE A 49 -7.28 -6.03 5.23
CA PHE A 49 -6.62 -6.60 4.08
C PHE A 49 -5.32 -7.30 4.48
N SER A 50 -5.11 -8.49 3.94
CA SER A 50 -3.87 -9.27 4.11
C SER A 50 -3.42 -9.82 2.76
N SER A 51 -2.14 -9.62 2.41
CA SER A 51 -1.54 -10.16 1.19
C SER A 51 -1.43 -11.68 1.24
N THR A 52 -1.56 -12.33 0.09
CA THR A 52 -1.39 -13.79 -0.08
C THR A 52 -0.33 -14.14 -1.10
N ALA A 53 -0.12 -13.30 -2.11
CA ALA A 53 0.93 -13.46 -3.11
C ALA A 53 1.42 -12.10 -3.60
N TYR A 54 2.61 -12.09 -4.18
CA TYR A 54 3.25 -10.91 -4.78
C TYR A 54 3.50 -11.19 -6.26
N ASP A 55 3.30 -10.16 -7.08
CA ASP A 55 3.57 -10.23 -8.52
C ASP A 55 4.97 -9.68 -8.81
N TRP A 56 5.25 -8.49 -8.27
CA TRP A 56 6.52 -7.78 -8.49
C TRP A 56 6.75 -6.73 -7.41
N LEU A 57 8.01 -6.31 -7.34
CA LEU A 57 8.54 -5.18 -6.57
C LEU A 57 9.50 -4.42 -7.49
N VAL A 58 9.36 -3.11 -7.52
CA VAL A 58 10.25 -2.18 -8.22
C VAL A 58 10.74 -1.15 -7.21
N VAL A 59 12.03 -0.83 -7.28
CA VAL A 59 12.65 0.27 -6.53
C VAL A 59 13.13 1.29 -7.56
N SER A 60 12.73 2.54 -7.39
CA SER A 60 13.16 3.67 -8.24
C SER A 60 14.02 4.61 -7.40
N GLY A 61 15.27 4.78 -7.83
CA GLY A 61 16.28 5.51 -7.06
C GLY A 61 16.53 4.89 -5.68
N ALA A 62 16.84 5.74 -4.70
CA ALA A 62 17.09 5.31 -3.31
C ALA A 62 15.86 5.45 -2.40
N THR A 63 14.81 6.15 -2.83
CA THR A 63 13.75 6.64 -1.94
C THR A 63 12.35 6.20 -2.35
N LYS A 64 12.14 5.58 -3.51
CA LYS A 64 10.81 5.12 -3.92
C LYS A 64 10.77 3.63 -4.17
N ALA A 65 9.68 3.01 -3.75
CA ALA A 65 9.38 1.62 -4.10
C ALA A 65 7.89 1.45 -4.40
N GLN A 66 7.61 0.52 -5.30
CA GLN A 66 6.25 0.10 -5.61
C GLN A 66 6.20 -1.42 -5.68
N PHE A 67 5.17 -2.01 -5.12
CA PHE A 67 4.94 -3.45 -5.22
C PHE A 67 3.47 -3.78 -5.34
N ARG A 68 3.20 -4.93 -5.93
CA ARG A 68 1.85 -5.40 -6.26
C ARG A 68 1.71 -6.86 -5.93
N GLY A 69 0.48 -7.27 -5.65
CA GLY A 69 0.12 -8.67 -5.57
C GLY A 69 -1.37 -8.87 -5.39
N THR A 70 -1.71 -9.99 -4.78
CA THR A 70 -3.09 -10.38 -4.45
C THR A 70 -3.23 -10.69 -2.96
N GLY A 71 -4.46 -10.61 -2.46
CA GLY A 71 -4.76 -10.79 -1.06
C GLY A 71 -6.23 -11.05 -0.78
N THR A 72 -6.53 -11.06 0.50
CA THR A 72 -7.90 -11.18 1.02
C THR A 72 -8.35 -9.86 1.64
N LEU A 73 -9.63 -9.56 1.54
CA LEU A 73 -10.28 -8.51 2.31
C LEU A 73 -11.31 -9.15 3.24
N ASN A 74 -11.16 -8.93 4.55
CA ASN A 74 -11.99 -9.56 5.58
C ASN A 74 -12.05 -11.09 5.46
N GLY A 75 -10.93 -11.71 5.07
CA GLY A 75 -10.81 -13.15 4.84
C GLY A 75 -11.35 -13.65 3.49
N ALA A 76 -12.04 -12.81 2.71
CA ALA A 76 -12.50 -13.17 1.38
C ALA A 76 -11.38 -12.98 0.34
N PRO A 77 -11.03 -13.99 -0.48
CA PRO A 77 -10.01 -13.86 -1.53
C PRO A 77 -10.54 -13.08 -2.74
N GLY A 78 -9.67 -12.82 -3.71
CA GLY A 78 -10.04 -12.19 -4.99
C GLY A 78 -9.73 -10.69 -5.08
N TYR A 79 -8.93 -10.18 -4.15
CA TYR A 79 -8.50 -8.79 -4.15
C TYR A 79 -7.08 -8.67 -4.67
N SER A 80 -6.83 -7.64 -5.45
CA SER A 80 -5.48 -7.21 -5.83
C SER A 80 -5.12 -5.96 -5.03
N PHE A 81 -3.82 -5.76 -4.83
CA PHE A 81 -3.31 -4.58 -4.17
C PHE A 81 -2.08 -4.04 -4.87
N ARG A 82 -1.86 -2.74 -4.70
CA ARG A 82 -0.62 -2.06 -5.06
C ARG A 82 -0.28 -1.08 -3.96
N VAL A 83 0.98 -1.09 -3.56
CA VAL A 83 1.54 -0.14 -2.61
C VAL A 83 2.62 0.67 -3.30
N THR A 84 2.56 1.98 -3.17
CA THR A 84 3.64 2.90 -3.54
C THR A 84 4.12 3.59 -2.26
N VAL A 85 5.43 3.66 -2.06
CA VAL A 85 6.02 4.29 -0.88
C VAL A 85 7.16 5.23 -1.25
N VAL A 86 7.33 6.25 -0.42
CA VAL A 86 8.50 7.12 -0.40
C VAL A 86 9.15 7.03 0.98
N ASP A 87 10.43 6.71 1.02
CA ASP A 87 11.30 6.82 2.20
C ASP A 87 11.81 8.26 2.26
N GLY A 88 11.33 9.01 3.24
CA GLY A 88 11.68 10.42 3.49
C GLY A 88 13.06 10.59 4.11
N GLY A 89 13.74 9.49 4.47
CA GLY A 89 15.04 9.51 5.13
C GLY A 89 14.99 10.14 6.52
N LYS A 90 16.11 10.74 6.94
CA LYS A 90 16.24 11.27 8.32
C LYS A 90 15.43 12.54 8.59
N THR A 91 15.14 13.32 7.55
CA THR A 91 14.58 14.68 7.69
C THR A 91 13.29 14.89 6.91
N GLY A 92 12.94 13.97 6.00
CA GLY A 92 11.68 14.00 5.25
C GLY A 92 10.61 13.14 5.90
N VAL A 93 9.37 13.35 5.46
CA VAL A 93 8.22 12.55 5.89
C VAL A 93 8.06 11.36 4.94
N ASP A 94 7.90 10.17 5.50
CA ASP A 94 7.59 8.97 4.72
C ASP A 94 6.18 9.07 4.14
N GLN A 95 6.01 8.55 2.92
CA GLN A 95 4.74 8.61 2.22
C GLN A 95 4.28 7.21 1.81
N PHE A 96 2.97 6.99 1.90
CA PHE A 96 2.33 5.71 1.66
C PHE A 96 1.06 5.87 0.85
N ARG A 97 0.95 5.08 -0.22
CA ARG A 97 -0.30 4.85 -0.93
C ARG A 97 -0.57 3.36 -1.00
N ILE A 98 -1.79 2.95 -0.68
CA ILE A 98 -2.30 1.62 -0.99
C ILE A 98 -3.58 1.73 -1.80
N GLN A 99 -3.61 0.95 -2.88
CA GLN A 99 -4.78 0.70 -3.69
C GLN A 99 -5.20 -0.75 -3.50
N ILE A 100 -6.48 -0.97 -3.24
CA ILE A 100 -7.10 -2.30 -3.14
C ILE A 100 -8.30 -2.32 -4.09
N TRP A 101 -8.39 -3.36 -4.92
CA TRP A 101 -9.48 -3.54 -5.87
C TRP A 101 -9.82 -5.01 -6.05
N SER A 102 -11.00 -5.27 -6.59
CA SER A 102 -11.44 -6.60 -7.01
C SER A 102 -11.82 -6.59 -8.50
N GLY A 103 -12.30 -7.72 -9.02
CA GLY A 103 -12.87 -7.78 -10.37
C GLY A 103 -14.09 -6.87 -10.59
N THR A 104 -14.70 -6.34 -9.51
CA THR A 104 -15.84 -5.42 -9.60
C THR A 104 -15.44 -3.94 -9.55
N GLY A 105 -14.15 -3.65 -9.38
CA GLY A 105 -13.63 -2.28 -9.34
C GLY A 105 -12.87 -1.92 -8.06
N PRO A 106 -12.56 -0.62 -7.88
CA PRO A 106 -11.76 -0.14 -6.76
C PRO A 106 -12.53 -0.21 -5.44
N VAL A 107 -11.84 -0.57 -4.37
CA VAL A 107 -12.41 -0.67 -3.01
C VAL A 107 -11.82 0.39 -2.10
N TYR A 108 -10.50 0.59 -2.16
CA TYR A 108 -9.80 1.57 -1.34
C TYR A 108 -8.63 2.18 -2.12
N ASP A 109 -8.46 3.50 -2.02
CA ASP A 109 -7.28 4.22 -2.51
C ASP A 109 -7.10 5.50 -1.67
N ASN A 110 -6.01 5.59 -0.90
CA ASN A 110 -5.72 6.78 -0.09
C ASN A 110 -4.83 7.82 -0.82
N GLY A 111 -4.46 7.57 -2.07
CA GLY A 111 -3.68 8.50 -2.87
C GLY A 111 -4.46 9.05 -4.06
N SER A 112 -3.73 9.75 -4.92
CA SER A 112 -4.25 10.27 -6.18
C SER A 112 -3.15 10.24 -7.25
N GLY A 113 -3.36 10.92 -8.38
CA GLY A 113 -2.40 10.90 -9.49
C GLY A 113 -2.42 9.58 -10.24
N THR A 114 -1.30 9.24 -10.88
CA THR A 114 -1.22 8.06 -11.73
C THR A 114 -0.81 6.82 -10.93
N ASP A 115 -0.88 5.68 -11.59
CA ASP A 115 -0.44 4.39 -11.09
C ASP A 115 1.07 4.17 -11.23
N ASP A 116 1.73 5.05 -11.98
CA ASP A 116 3.17 5.05 -12.18
C ASP A 116 3.89 5.48 -10.89
N ILE A 117 5.02 4.83 -10.57
CA ILE A 117 5.78 5.11 -9.35
C ILE A 117 6.23 6.57 -9.24
N ASP A 118 6.45 7.25 -10.37
CA ASP A 118 6.89 8.64 -10.42
C ASP A 118 5.74 9.65 -10.44
N GLY A 119 4.57 9.23 -10.94
CA GLY A 119 3.36 10.07 -10.98
C GLY A 119 2.34 9.80 -9.87
N SER A 120 2.61 8.84 -8.97
CA SER A 120 1.75 8.53 -7.83
C SER A 120 1.82 9.66 -6.79
N ASN A 121 0.66 10.20 -6.42
CA ASN A 121 0.54 11.16 -5.35
C ASN A 121 0.23 10.42 -4.04
N ASN A 122 1.28 10.17 -3.27
CA ASN A 122 1.21 9.41 -2.02
C ASN A 122 0.83 10.32 -0.84
N GLN A 123 0.20 9.73 0.16
CA GLN A 123 -0.16 10.43 1.39
C GLN A 123 0.99 10.36 2.40
N ASP A 124 1.28 11.44 3.11
CA ASP A 124 2.17 11.44 4.26
C ASP A 124 1.67 10.48 5.36
N ILE A 125 2.59 9.73 5.98
CA ILE A 125 2.23 8.87 7.10
C ILE A 125 2.11 9.70 8.39
N SER A 126 1.08 9.43 9.20
CA SER A 126 0.92 10.09 10.50
C SER A 126 1.87 9.53 11.56
N SER A 127 2.34 8.28 11.40
CA SER A 127 3.31 7.66 12.31
C SER A 127 3.91 6.37 11.73
N GLY A 128 5.01 5.91 12.33
CA GLY A 128 5.75 4.73 11.89
C GLY A 128 6.96 5.11 11.06
N GLN A 129 7.50 4.14 10.34
CA GLN A 129 8.66 4.34 9.48
C GLN A 129 8.55 3.44 8.25
N ILE A 130 9.00 3.95 7.12
CA ILE A 130 9.24 3.21 5.88
C ILE A 130 10.75 3.25 5.65
N VAL A 131 11.32 2.09 5.35
CA VAL A 131 12.75 1.97 5.03
C VAL A 131 12.89 1.22 3.73
N ILE A 132 13.60 1.81 2.77
CA ILE A 132 13.96 1.17 1.52
C ILE A 132 15.41 0.72 1.59
N HIS A 133 15.63 -0.59 1.46
CA HIS A 133 16.97 -1.17 1.33
C HIS A 133 17.27 -1.39 -0.15
N THR A 134 18.24 -0.66 -0.69
CA THR A 134 18.81 -0.96 -1.99
C THR A 134 19.84 -2.07 -1.87
N LYS A 135 20.12 -2.76 -2.98
CA LYS A 135 21.19 -3.77 -3.06
C LYS A 135 22.56 -3.16 -2.83
#